data_AF-A0A485KUE6-F1
#
_entry.id   AF-A0A485KUE6-F1
#
_cell.length_a   1.000
_cell.length_b   1.000
_cell.length_c   1.000
_cell.angle_alpha   90.00
_cell.angle_beta   90.00
_cell.angle_gamma   90.00
#
_symmetry.space_group_name_H-M   'P 1'
#
loop_
_entity.id
_entity.type
_entity.pdbx_description
1 polymer ?
#
loop_
_entity_poly.entity_id
_entity_poly.type
_entity_poly.pdbx_seq_one_letter_code
_entity_poly.pdbx_strand_id
1 'polypeptide(L)'
;MSTTHAWLHSKDINYDAVDKAWESGDMDDELKEEEDKMHKRKQAEERAKRPNFVGDVGWPQTMVVSLKDNAIADFRELYPHIDEPTLSISNMWKEMLFNGGLDVEFFEVNETPLKVVVKIKRGWLAEDLVEFLVNQPEVEEVQWDFETYYPPGVDEKQREQEKQDAIKAAQAKQKKLEQARKKKKKVKTTTEKIEL
;
A
#
# COMPACT_ATOMS: atom_id res chain seq x y z
N MET A 1 10.71 77.76 36.82
CA MET A 1 11.19 76.37 36.71
C MET A 1 10.16 75.60 35.90
N SER A 2 10.49 75.21 34.68
CA SER A 2 9.57 74.47 33.80
C SER A 2 10.28 73.19 33.36
N THR A 3 9.81 72.06 33.87
CA THR A 3 10.30 70.71 33.54
C THR A 3 9.53 70.17 32.35
N THR A 4 10.13 70.26 31.16
CA THR A 4 9.67 69.61 29.93
C THR A 4 9.87 68.10 30.03
N HIS A 5 8.78 67.33 29.96
CA HIS A 5 8.81 65.86 29.92
C HIS A 5 9.39 65.35 28.59
N ALA A 6 10.63 64.90 28.62
CA ALA A 6 11.36 64.31 27.50
C ALA A 6 11.03 62.82 27.30
N TRP A 7 9.74 62.47 27.20
CA TRP A 7 9.28 61.07 27.00
C TRP A 7 8.40 60.88 25.76
N LEU A 8 8.29 61.88 24.90
CA LEU A 8 7.56 61.83 23.63
C LEU A 8 8.50 61.87 22.41
N HIS A 9 9.61 61.15 22.47
CA HIS A 9 10.36 60.77 21.27
C HIS A 9 9.95 59.37 20.85
N SER A 10 8.70 59.21 20.41
CA SER A 10 8.36 58.12 19.50
C SER A 10 9.16 58.39 18.23
N LYS A 11 10.26 57.65 18.03
CA LYS A 11 10.90 57.55 16.70
C LYS A 11 9.77 57.28 15.71
N ASP A 12 9.68 58.10 14.66
CA ASP A 12 8.67 57.99 13.60
C ASP A 12 8.51 56.52 13.18
N ILE A 13 7.44 55.89 13.67
CA ILE A 13 7.12 54.51 13.31
C ILE A 13 6.67 54.60 11.86
N ASN A 14 7.43 53.99 10.97
CA ASN A 14 7.09 53.96 9.56
C ASN A 14 5.91 53.02 9.36
N TYR A 15 4.69 53.57 9.45
CA TYR A 15 3.44 52.83 9.32
C TYR A 15 3.31 52.12 7.97
N ASP A 16 3.86 52.68 6.88
CA ASP A 16 3.92 52.00 5.58
C ASP A 16 4.80 50.75 5.63
N ALA A 17 5.95 50.81 6.32
CA ALA A 17 6.81 49.64 6.48
C ALA A 17 6.16 48.58 7.40
N VAL A 18 5.36 49.02 8.38
CA VAL A 18 4.57 48.12 9.22
C VAL A 18 3.44 47.48 8.41
N ASP A 19 2.65 48.25 7.65
CA ASP A 19 1.59 47.71 6.79
C ASP A 19 2.15 46.73 5.75
N LYS A 20 3.29 47.05 5.14
CA LYS A 20 3.95 46.13 4.19
C LYS A 20 4.49 44.88 4.85
N ALA A 21 5.00 44.99 6.09
CA ALA A 21 5.44 43.83 6.87
C ALA A 21 4.25 42.94 7.23
N TRP A 22 3.08 43.53 7.51
CA TRP A 22 1.83 42.82 7.79
C TRP A 22 1.19 42.22 6.52
N GLU A 23 1.31 42.86 5.35
CA GLU A 23 0.95 42.26 4.06
C GLU A 23 1.90 41.14 3.63
N SER A 24 3.17 41.21 4.05
CA SER A 24 4.22 40.25 3.64
C SER A 24 4.42 39.07 4.59
N GLY A 25 3.84 39.11 5.78
CA GLY A 25 4.30 38.29 6.90
C GLY A 25 3.18 37.76 7.79
N ASP A 26 2.23 37.03 7.20
CA ASP A 26 1.48 35.88 7.77
C ASP A 26 0.34 35.57 6.79
N MET A 27 0.18 34.38 6.19
CA MET A 27 -0.40 33.24 6.90
C MET A 27 -0.37 31.92 6.10
N ASP A 28 0.17 31.85 4.89
CA ASP A 28 -0.08 30.64 4.09
C ASP A 28 1.07 29.63 4.09
N ASP A 29 2.31 30.02 4.40
CA ASP A 29 3.44 29.09 4.41
C ASP A 29 3.90 28.68 5.82
N GLU A 30 3.54 29.42 6.88
CA GLU A 30 3.75 28.97 8.28
C GLU A 30 2.54 28.22 8.87
N LEU A 31 1.34 28.38 8.30
CA LEU A 31 0.14 27.64 8.71
C LEU A 31 -0.04 26.29 8.00
N LYS A 32 0.80 25.97 7.01
CA LYS A 32 0.89 24.59 6.50
C LYS A 32 1.63 23.76 7.54
N GLU A 33 0.90 22.84 8.18
CA GLU A 33 1.44 21.84 9.09
C GLU A 33 2.73 21.23 8.49
N GLU A 34 3.71 20.91 9.33
CA GLU A 34 4.99 20.35 8.89
C GLU A 34 4.80 19.10 8.00
N GLU A 35 3.70 18.35 8.21
CA GLU A 35 3.26 17.24 7.38
C GLU A 35 2.92 17.63 5.93
N ASP A 36 2.31 18.80 5.69
CA ASP A 36 1.95 19.28 4.35
C ASP A 36 3.17 19.67 3.51
N LYS A 37 4.20 20.23 4.16
CA LYS A 37 5.48 20.54 3.51
C LYS A 37 6.24 19.27 3.15
N MET A 38 6.23 18.28 4.06
CA MET A 38 6.83 16.97 3.81
C MET A 38 6.11 16.22 2.68
N HIS A 39 4.78 16.27 2.67
CA HIS A 39 3.94 15.68 1.62
C HIS A 39 4.29 16.24 0.24
N LYS A 40 4.33 17.57 0.09
CA LYS A 40 4.69 18.21 -1.20
C LYS A 40 6.09 17.85 -1.68
N ARG A 41 7.06 17.77 -0.76
CA ARG A 41 8.43 17.39 -1.11
C ARG A 41 8.50 15.94 -1.58
N LYS A 42 7.92 15.01 -0.82
CA LYS A 42 7.87 13.59 -1.21
C LYS A 42 7.06 13.37 -2.48
N GLN A 43 5.99 14.14 -2.71
CA GLN A 43 5.22 14.09 -3.95
C GLN A 43 6.07 14.44 -5.19
N ALA A 44 6.92 15.46 -5.06
CA ALA A 44 7.82 15.85 -6.13
C ALA A 44 8.91 14.79 -6.38
N GLU A 45 9.45 14.19 -5.33
CA GLU A 45 10.44 13.11 -5.40
C GLU A 45 9.86 11.83 -6.04
N GLU A 46 8.66 11.41 -5.62
CA GLU A 46 7.99 10.20 -6.14
C GLU A 46 7.54 10.36 -7.60
N ARG A 47 7.00 11.52 -7.99
CA ARG A 47 6.70 11.81 -9.40
C ARG A 47 7.94 11.82 -10.29
N ALA A 48 9.10 12.17 -9.74
CA ALA A 48 10.37 12.13 -10.47
C ALA A 48 10.88 10.69 -10.66
N LYS A 49 10.69 9.81 -9.66
CA LYS A 49 11.09 8.40 -9.75
C LYS A 49 10.13 7.55 -10.60
N ARG A 50 8.82 7.76 -10.44
CA ARG A 50 7.75 6.97 -11.06
C ARG A 50 6.89 7.87 -11.96
N PRO A 51 7.26 8.06 -13.24
CA PRO A 51 6.49 8.91 -14.16
C PRO A 51 5.08 8.41 -14.43
N ASN A 52 4.79 7.13 -14.15
CA ASN A 52 3.46 6.52 -14.26
C ASN A 52 2.68 6.53 -12.92
N PHE A 53 3.18 7.18 -11.87
CA PHE A 53 2.47 7.27 -10.60
C PHE A 53 1.24 8.18 -10.72
N VAL A 54 0.06 7.56 -10.91
CA VAL A 54 -1.22 8.25 -11.01
C VAL A 54 -1.87 8.30 -9.62
N GLY A 55 -1.36 9.18 -8.75
CA GLY A 55 -1.91 9.32 -7.40
C GLY A 55 -1.40 10.53 -6.62
N ASP A 56 -2.14 10.89 -5.58
CA ASP A 56 -1.63 11.73 -4.50
C ASP A 56 -0.79 10.85 -3.54
N VAL A 57 0.43 11.25 -3.19
CA VAL A 57 1.28 10.48 -2.26
C VAL A 57 0.68 10.39 -0.85
N GLY A 58 -0.25 11.28 -0.53
CA GLY A 58 -1.02 11.22 0.72
C GLY A 58 -2.19 10.24 0.68
N TRP A 59 -2.55 9.66 -0.46
CA TRP A 59 -3.68 8.74 -0.51
C TRP A 59 -3.36 7.40 0.15
N PRO A 60 -4.34 6.83 0.89
CA PRO A 60 -4.20 5.49 1.41
C PRO A 60 -3.93 4.49 0.28
N GLN A 61 -2.97 3.59 0.51
CA GLN A 61 -2.62 2.56 -0.45
C GLN A 61 -2.90 1.19 0.12
N THR A 62 -3.19 0.25 -0.78
CA THR A 62 -3.55 -1.12 -0.43
C THR A 62 -2.60 -2.08 -1.14
N MET A 63 -2.19 -3.11 -0.42
CA MET A 63 -1.27 -4.16 -0.88
C MET A 63 -1.89 -5.52 -0.59
N VAL A 64 -1.53 -6.50 -1.41
CA VAL A 64 -1.89 -7.91 -1.18
C VAL A 64 -0.61 -8.67 -0.86
N VAL A 65 -0.57 -9.28 0.32
CA VAL A 65 0.55 -10.09 0.79
C VAL A 65 0.15 -11.55 0.66
N SER A 66 0.98 -12.33 -0.04
CA SER A 66 0.86 -13.79 -0.08
C SER A 66 1.88 -14.40 0.86
N LEU A 67 1.42 -15.27 1.75
CA LEU A 67 2.23 -16.05 2.68
C LEU A 67 2.72 -17.33 2.00
N LYS A 68 3.87 -17.84 2.43
CA LYS A 68 4.38 -19.15 1.99
C LYS A 68 3.45 -20.27 2.45
N ASP A 69 3.35 -21.34 1.66
CA ASP A 69 2.51 -22.51 1.97
C ASP A 69 2.84 -23.15 3.34
N ASN A 70 4.11 -23.12 3.75
CA ASN A 70 4.57 -23.65 5.04
C ASN A 70 4.42 -22.67 6.20
N ALA A 71 4.20 -21.37 5.96
CA ALA A 71 4.22 -20.36 7.01
C ALA A 71 3.21 -20.63 8.13
N ILE A 72 2.00 -21.06 7.76
CA ILE A 72 0.95 -21.41 8.73
C ILE A 72 1.30 -22.68 9.51
N ALA A 73 1.90 -23.67 8.85
CA ALA A 73 2.29 -24.93 9.49
C ALA A 73 3.43 -24.71 10.48
N ASP A 74 4.47 -23.98 10.05
CA ASP A 74 5.62 -23.62 10.88
C ASP A 74 5.20 -22.79 12.09
N PHE A 75 4.28 -21.83 11.90
CA PHE A 75 3.73 -21.04 13.00
C PHE A 75 2.94 -21.89 14.00
N ARG A 76 2.12 -22.84 13.52
CA ARG A 76 1.37 -23.76 14.39
C ARG A 76 2.27 -24.71 15.17
N GLU A 77 3.41 -25.10 14.59
CA GLU A 77 4.39 -25.93 15.27
C GLU A 77 5.05 -25.16 16.42
N LEU A 78 5.39 -23.89 16.20
CA LEU A 78 5.99 -23.01 17.21
C LEU A 78 4.98 -22.58 18.30
N TYR A 79 3.73 -22.32 17.90
CA TYR A 79 2.67 -21.80 18.77
C TYR A 79 1.40 -22.64 18.67
N PRO A 80 1.39 -23.86 19.25
CA PRO A 80 0.28 -24.81 19.10
C PRO A 80 -1.02 -24.38 19.81
N HIS A 81 -0.95 -23.39 20.69
CA HIS A 81 -2.09 -22.87 21.45
C HIS A 81 -2.85 -21.76 20.71
N ILE A 82 -2.38 -21.34 19.54
CA ILE A 82 -2.96 -20.25 18.76
C ILE A 82 -3.79 -20.84 17.61
N ASP A 83 -5.11 -20.65 17.68
CA ASP A 83 -6.06 -21.21 16.71
C ASP A 83 -6.04 -20.49 15.35
N GLU A 84 -5.68 -19.19 15.34
CA GLU A 84 -5.69 -18.31 14.17
C GLU A 84 -4.26 -17.79 13.84
N PRO A 85 -3.45 -18.58 13.11
CA PRO A 85 -2.08 -18.22 12.74
C PRO A 85 -1.98 -16.97 11.88
N THR A 86 -2.82 -16.86 10.85
CA THR A 86 -2.80 -15.72 9.91
C THR A 86 -3.06 -14.40 10.64
N LEU A 87 -4.03 -14.38 11.55
CA LEU A 87 -4.38 -13.20 12.33
C LEU A 87 -3.24 -12.83 13.28
N SER A 88 -2.64 -13.84 13.89
CA SER A 88 -1.56 -13.65 14.85
C SER A 88 -0.29 -13.12 14.18
N ILE A 89 0.08 -13.65 13.02
CA ILE A 89 1.18 -13.12 12.19
C ILE A 89 0.88 -11.67 11.79
N SER A 90 -0.35 -11.40 11.33
CA SER A 90 -0.77 -10.05 10.93
C SER A 90 -0.73 -9.06 12.10
N ASN A 91 -1.15 -9.48 13.29
CA ASN A 91 -1.10 -8.64 14.50
C ASN A 91 0.35 -8.39 14.94
N MET A 92 1.21 -9.40 14.88
CA MET A 92 2.64 -9.23 15.18
C MET A 92 3.28 -8.20 14.24
N TRP A 93 3.01 -8.29 12.94
CA TRP A 93 3.47 -7.29 11.97
C TRP A 93 2.89 -5.92 12.24
N LYS A 94 1.60 -5.84 12.57
CA LYS A 94 0.94 -4.58 12.92
C LYS A 94 1.61 -3.90 14.11
N GLU A 95 1.95 -4.64 15.16
CA GLU A 95 2.66 -4.11 16.32
C GLU A 95 4.07 -3.63 15.97
N MET A 96 4.82 -4.39 15.16
CA MET A 96 6.15 -3.99 14.68
C MET A 96 6.10 -2.71 13.84
N LEU A 97 5.15 -2.63 12.91
CA LEU A 97 4.94 -1.48 12.04
C LEU A 97 4.49 -0.25 12.85
N PHE A 98 3.60 -0.44 13.82
CA PHE A 98 3.15 0.64 14.71
C PHE A 98 4.31 1.19 15.54
N ASN A 99 5.17 0.32 16.07
CA ASN A 99 6.40 0.73 16.78
C ASN A 99 7.38 1.47 15.87
N GLY A 100 7.39 1.17 14.57
CA GLY A 100 8.13 1.89 13.53
C GLY A 100 7.46 3.20 13.06
N GLY A 101 6.33 3.59 13.65
CA GLY A 101 5.58 4.79 13.26
C GLY A 101 4.70 4.62 12.02
N LEU A 102 4.47 3.38 11.57
CA LEU A 102 3.61 3.06 10.44
C LEU A 102 2.22 2.61 10.92
N ASP A 103 1.21 3.43 10.65
CA ASP A 103 -0.19 3.09 10.94
C ASP A 103 -0.81 2.32 9.77
N VAL A 104 -1.02 1.02 9.99
CA VAL A 104 -1.49 0.05 9.01
C VAL A 104 -2.68 -0.77 9.52
N GLU A 105 -3.56 -1.13 8.58
CA GLU A 105 -4.72 -1.99 8.81
C GLU A 105 -4.54 -3.29 8.04
N PHE A 106 -4.70 -4.43 8.73
CA PHE A 106 -4.65 -5.77 8.14
C PHE A 106 -6.06 -6.34 8.03
N PHE A 107 -6.36 -6.93 6.89
CA PHE A 107 -7.62 -7.62 6.61
C PHE A 107 -7.33 -9.03 6.13
N GLU A 108 -7.95 -10.00 6.79
CA GLU A 108 -7.86 -11.40 6.39
C GLU A 108 -8.82 -11.70 5.24
N VAL A 109 -8.36 -12.51 4.29
CA VAL A 109 -9.22 -13.01 3.23
C VAL A 109 -9.73 -14.39 3.63
N ASN A 110 -10.97 -14.45 4.15
CA ASN A 110 -11.60 -15.67 4.65
C ASN A 110 -11.52 -16.88 3.68
N GLU A 111 -11.53 -16.62 2.37
CA GLU A 111 -11.48 -17.67 1.34
C GLU A 111 -10.05 -18.19 1.06
N THR A 112 -9.02 -17.44 1.46
CA THR A 112 -7.61 -17.76 1.20
C THR A 112 -6.75 -17.39 2.43
N PRO A 113 -6.54 -18.31 3.38
CA PRO A 113 -5.83 -18.02 4.64
C PRO A 113 -4.34 -17.68 4.44
N LEU A 114 -3.80 -17.92 3.25
CA LEU A 114 -2.45 -17.55 2.84
C LEU A 114 -2.36 -16.13 2.27
N LYS A 115 -3.47 -15.38 2.23
CA LYS A 115 -3.47 -14.01 1.70
C LYS A 115 -4.02 -13.03 2.72
N VAL A 116 -3.29 -11.94 2.87
CA VAL A 116 -3.65 -10.84 3.75
C VAL A 116 -3.63 -9.55 2.94
N VAL A 117 -4.65 -8.72 3.13
CA VAL A 117 -4.70 -7.39 2.52
C VAL A 117 -4.22 -6.39 3.56
N VAL A 118 -3.25 -5.56 3.18
CA VAL A 118 -2.67 -4.54 4.05
C VAL A 118 -3.00 -3.18 3.48
N LYS A 119 -3.49 -2.28 4.33
CA LYS A 119 -3.81 -0.91 3.96
C LYS A 119 -2.98 0.04 4.81
N ILE A 120 -2.30 0.97 4.14
CA ILE A 120 -1.55 2.05 4.79
C ILE A 120 -2.29 3.37 4.60
N LYS A 121 -2.41 4.17 5.66
CA LYS A 121 -3.11 5.47 5.58
C LYS A 121 -2.30 6.52 4.82
N ARG A 122 -0.97 6.51 4.99
CA ARG A 122 -0.03 7.46 4.37
C ARG A 122 0.68 6.77 3.21
N GLY A 123 0.24 7.05 1.98
CA GLY A 123 0.76 6.39 0.77
C GLY A 123 2.26 6.58 0.53
N TRP A 124 2.87 7.66 0.99
CA TRP A 124 4.31 7.91 0.85
C TRP A 124 5.20 6.98 1.69
N LEU A 125 4.60 6.21 2.61
CA LEU A 125 5.28 5.20 3.42
C LEU A 125 5.08 3.79 2.84
N ALA A 126 4.43 3.69 1.68
CA ALA A 126 4.15 2.41 1.03
C ALA A 126 5.44 1.68 0.64
N GLU A 127 6.47 2.39 0.16
CA GLU A 127 7.77 1.78 -0.15
C GLU A 127 8.39 1.13 1.09
N ASP A 128 8.43 1.85 2.22
CA ASP A 128 8.95 1.36 3.50
C ASP A 128 8.16 0.13 4.00
N LEU A 129 6.84 0.13 3.79
CA LEU A 129 5.98 -1.01 4.13
C LEU A 129 6.29 -2.23 3.26
N VAL A 130 6.47 -2.06 1.94
CA VAL A 130 6.84 -3.17 1.04
C VAL A 130 8.18 -3.75 1.45
N GLU A 131 9.18 -2.89 1.71
CA GLU A 131 10.50 -3.33 2.15
C GLU A 131 10.41 -4.15 3.46
N PHE A 132 9.62 -3.68 4.43
CA PHE A 132 9.41 -4.43 5.66
C PHE A 132 8.77 -5.80 5.42
N LEU A 133 7.70 -5.85 4.62
CA LEU A 133 6.92 -7.07 4.39
C LEU A 133 7.72 -8.12 3.62
N VAL A 134 8.44 -7.70 2.58
CA VAL A 134 9.26 -8.58 1.74
C VAL A 134 10.41 -9.23 2.52
N ASN A 135 10.86 -8.60 3.60
CA ASN A 135 11.89 -9.13 4.49
C ASN A 135 11.35 -10.10 5.55
N GLN A 136 10.03 -10.27 5.69
CA GLN A 136 9.47 -11.20 6.66
C GLN A 136 9.63 -12.66 6.19
N PRO A 137 10.01 -13.59 7.07
CA PRO A 137 10.27 -14.97 6.68
C PRO A 137 9.01 -15.71 6.21
N GLU A 138 7.82 -15.28 6.64
CA GLU A 138 6.54 -15.89 6.28
C GLU A 138 6.01 -15.43 4.91
N VAL A 139 6.55 -14.34 4.34
CA VAL A 139 6.05 -13.72 3.10
C VAL A 139 6.65 -14.38 1.86
N GLU A 140 5.80 -14.70 0.90
CA GLU A 140 6.18 -15.22 -0.43
C GLU A 140 6.27 -14.12 -1.48
N GLU A 141 5.23 -13.30 -1.62
CA GLU A 141 5.18 -12.18 -2.56
C GLU A 141 4.29 -11.05 -2.03
N VAL A 142 4.62 -9.81 -2.38
CA VAL A 142 3.82 -8.62 -2.09
C VAL A 142 3.40 -7.99 -3.41
N GLN A 143 2.09 -7.84 -3.64
CA GLN A 143 1.56 -7.17 -4.81
C GLN A 143 1.17 -5.73 -4.45
N TRP A 144 1.79 -4.77 -5.14
CA TRP A 144 1.57 -3.35 -4.93
C TRP A 144 1.68 -2.61 -6.26
N ASP A 145 0.71 -1.74 -6.55
CA ASP A 145 0.66 -0.91 -7.78
C ASP A 145 0.90 -1.68 -9.09
N PHE A 146 0.24 -2.84 -9.24
CA PHE A 146 0.39 -3.78 -10.38
C PHE A 146 1.77 -4.42 -10.53
N GLU A 147 2.70 -4.13 -9.63
CA GLU A 147 4.00 -4.78 -9.53
C GLU A 147 3.96 -5.87 -8.45
N THR A 148 4.80 -6.90 -8.61
CA THR A 148 4.97 -7.96 -7.61
C THR A 148 6.41 -7.91 -7.11
N TYR A 149 6.54 -7.76 -5.79
CA TYR A 149 7.80 -7.70 -5.08
C TYR A 149 8.07 -9.04 -4.38
N TYR A 150 9.31 -9.52 -4.46
CA TYR A 150 9.72 -10.82 -3.92
C TYR A 150 10.82 -10.66 -2.85
N PRO A 151 10.87 -11.58 -1.86
CA PRO A 151 11.93 -11.62 -0.85
C PRO A 151 13.35 -11.60 -1.44
N PRO A 152 14.32 -10.98 -0.75
CA PRO A 152 15.70 -10.93 -1.23
C PRO A 152 16.26 -12.34 -1.41
N GLY A 153 16.92 -12.58 -2.55
CA GLY A 153 17.52 -13.87 -2.90
C GLY A 153 16.63 -14.79 -3.76
N VAL A 154 15.40 -14.37 -4.08
CA VAL A 154 14.54 -15.06 -5.05
C VAL A 154 14.84 -14.57 -6.47
N ASP A 155 14.97 -15.47 -7.44
CA ASP A 155 15.09 -15.07 -8.86
C ASP A 155 13.72 -14.66 -9.40
N GLU A 156 13.50 -13.34 -9.47
CA GLU A 156 12.26 -12.72 -9.95
C GLU A 156 11.87 -13.20 -11.35
N LYS A 157 12.85 -13.39 -12.25
CA LYS A 157 12.58 -13.77 -13.64
C LYS A 157 12.06 -15.20 -13.73
N GLN A 158 12.56 -16.09 -12.88
CA GLN A 158 12.10 -17.48 -12.84
C GLN A 158 10.68 -17.56 -12.28
N ARG A 159 10.42 -16.89 -11.15
CA ARG A 159 9.08 -16.85 -10.54
C ARG A 159 8.02 -16.27 -11.47
N GLU A 160 8.36 -15.20 -12.19
CA GLU A 160 7.40 -14.59 -13.11
C GLU A 160 7.12 -15.46 -14.33
N GLN A 161 8.13 -16.19 -14.84
CA GLN A 161 7.93 -17.19 -15.89
C GLN A 161 7.02 -18.33 -15.42
N GLU A 162 7.28 -18.88 -14.23
CA GLU A 162 6.44 -19.92 -13.62
C GLU A 162 4.98 -19.45 -13.47
N LYS A 163 4.77 -18.22 -13.02
CA LYS A 163 3.44 -17.61 -12.89
C LYS A 163 2.75 -17.47 -14.23
N GLN A 164 3.46 -16.99 -15.26
CA GLN A 164 2.91 -16.89 -16.61
C GLN A 164 2.55 -18.27 -17.19
N ASP A 165 3.38 -19.28 -16.96
CA ASP A 165 3.14 -20.63 -17.44
C ASP A 165 1.98 -21.30 -16.70
N ALA A 166 1.85 -21.08 -15.39
CA ALA A 166 0.71 -21.52 -14.59
C ALA A 166 -0.60 -20.87 -15.08
N ILE A 167 -0.59 -19.55 -15.37
CA ILE A 167 -1.74 -18.84 -15.90
C ILE A 167 -2.13 -19.39 -17.29
N LYS A 168 -1.16 -19.58 -18.19
CA LYS A 168 -1.40 -20.17 -19.53
C LYS A 168 -1.98 -21.58 -19.40
N ALA A 169 -1.46 -22.40 -18.49
CA ALA A 169 -1.96 -23.75 -18.24
C ALA A 169 -3.40 -23.74 -17.69
N ALA A 170 -3.71 -22.83 -16.76
CA ALA A 170 -5.07 -22.66 -16.22
C ALA A 170 -6.07 -22.22 -17.29
N GLN A 171 -5.70 -21.24 -18.12
CA GLN A 171 -6.53 -20.79 -19.25
C GLN A 171 -6.76 -21.89 -20.28
N ALA A 172 -5.73 -22.70 -20.59
CA ALA A 172 -5.86 -23.85 -21.47
C ALA A 172 -6.82 -24.91 -20.91
N LYS A 173 -6.76 -25.19 -19.60
CA LYS A 173 -7.71 -26.09 -18.92
C LYS A 173 -9.14 -25.56 -18.99
N GLN A 174 -9.37 -24.28 -18.70
CA GLN A 174 -10.72 -23.68 -18.79
C GLN A 174 -11.28 -23.74 -20.22
N LYS A 175 -10.49 -23.39 -21.23
CA LYS A 175 -10.92 -23.47 -22.65
C LYS A 175 -11.30 -24.91 -23.04
N LYS A 176 -10.53 -25.92 -22.62
CA LYS A 176 -10.88 -27.34 -22.86
C LYS A 176 -12.19 -27.73 -22.19
N LEU A 177 -12.42 -27.27 -20.96
CA LEU A 177 -13.62 -27.57 -20.17
C LEU A 177 -14.88 -26.93 -20.78
N GLU A 178 -14.77 -25.69 -21.28
CA GLU A 178 -15.84 -25.03 -22.02
C GLU A 178 -16.16 -25.73 -23.35
N GLN A 179 -15.13 -26.13 -24.11
CA GLN A 179 -15.31 -26.87 -25.35
C GLN A 179 -15.99 -28.22 -25.11
N ALA A 180 -15.61 -28.95 -24.04
CA ALA A 180 -16.26 -30.20 -23.65
C ALA A 180 -17.73 -29.98 -23.26
N ARG A 181 -18.04 -28.91 -22.51
CA ARG A 181 -19.43 -28.54 -22.15
C ARG A 181 -20.27 -28.19 -23.38
N LYS A 182 -19.72 -27.45 -24.35
CA LYS A 182 -20.40 -27.10 -25.62
C LYS A 182 -20.69 -28.33 -26.48
N LYS A 183 -19.75 -29.30 -26.56
CA LYS A 183 -19.97 -30.58 -27.26
C LYS A 183 -21.09 -31.41 -26.62
N LYS A 184 -21.11 -31.52 -25.28
CA LYS A 184 -22.17 -32.24 -24.55
C LYS A 184 -23.56 -31.61 -24.75
N LYS A 185 -23.66 -30.28 -24.78
CA LYS A 185 -24.93 -29.59 -25.09
C LYS A 185 -25.41 -29.87 -26.52
N LYS A 186 -24.52 -29.79 -27.53
CA LYS A 186 -24.88 -30.09 -28.93
C LYS A 186 -25.38 -31.53 -29.11
N VAL A 187 -24.74 -32.51 -28.49
CA VAL A 187 -25.18 -33.92 -28.59
C VAL A 187 -26.60 -34.09 -28.01
N LYS A 188 -26.89 -33.51 -26.83
CA LYS A 188 -28.23 -33.56 -26.22
C LYS A 188 -29.33 -32.98 -27.14
N THR A 189 -29.07 -31.84 -27.77
CA THR A 189 -30.03 -31.18 -28.66
C THR A 189 -30.21 -31.92 -30.00
N THR A 190 -29.22 -32.69 -30.43
CA THR A 190 -29.35 -33.54 -31.63
C THR A 190 -30.10 -34.82 -31.35
N THR A 191 -29.92 -35.45 -30.18
CA THR A 191 -30.66 -36.67 -29.80
C THR A 191 -32.16 -36.38 -29.59
N GLU A 192 -32.52 -35.26 -28.95
CA GLU A 192 -33.94 -34.86 -28.78
C GLU A 192 -34.68 -34.57 -30.10
N LYS A 193 -33.96 -34.25 -31.18
CA LYS A 193 -34.57 -33.97 -32.50
C LYS A 193 -34.76 -35.22 -33.37
N ILE A 194 -34.22 -36.37 -32.98
CA ILE A 194 -34.30 -37.62 -33.74
C ILE A 194 -35.42 -38.54 -33.18
N GLU A 195 -35.91 -38.28 -31.97
CA GLU A 195 -36.98 -39.04 -31.30
C GLU A 195 -38.40 -38.43 -31.47
N LEU A 196 -38.56 -37.41 -32.33
CA LEU A 196 -39.84 -36.82 -32.76
C LEU A 196 -40.07 -37.08 -34.25
#